data_AF-A0A351J5U8-F1
#
_entry.id   AF-A0A351J5U8-F1
#
_cell.length_a   1.000
_cell.length_b   1.000
_cell.length_c   1.000
_cell.angle_alpha   90.00
_cell.angle_beta   90.00
_cell.angle_gamma   90.00
#
_symmetry.space_group_name_H-M   'P 1'
#
loop_
_entity.id
_entity.type
_entity.pdbx_description
1 polymer ?
#
loop_
_entity_poly.entity_id
_entity_poly.type
_entity_poly.pdbx_seq_one_letter_code
_entity_poly.pdbx_strand_id
1 'polypeptide(L)'
;MIAALAPLAAHFYATAADYHGVASPARIAKAAADQGVATSVVEGGLHALRQALSEAQPNEIVCLCGSLYLVGEVRSALQNSSENSSATRKE
;
A
#
# COMPACT_ATOMS: atom_id res chain seq x y z
N MET A 1 -14.30 5.17 -3.94
CA MET A 1 -12.88 5.54 -3.72
C MET A 1 -12.08 5.49 -5.01
N ILE A 2 -11.91 4.32 -5.65
CA ILE A 2 -11.06 4.17 -6.84
C ILE A 2 -11.38 5.20 -7.92
N ALA A 3 -12.64 5.38 -8.31
CA ALA A 3 -13.05 6.38 -9.30
C ALA A 3 -12.68 7.83 -8.94
N ALA A 4 -12.62 8.18 -7.64
CA ALA A 4 -12.24 9.52 -7.20
C ALA A 4 -10.72 9.74 -7.21
N LEU A 5 -9.94 8.66 -7.04
CA LEU A 5 -8.47 8.70 -7.02
C LEU A 5 -7.86 8.44 -8.39
N ALA A 6 -8.57 7.75 -9.29
CA ALA A 6 -8.07 7.37 -10.61
C ALA A 6 -7.54 8.55 -11.44
N PRO A 7 -8.18 9.74 -11.48
CA PRO A 7 -7.65 10.88 -12.21
C PRO A 7 -6.34 11.47 -11.64
N LEU A 8 -5.98 11.11 -10.41
CA LEU A 8 -4.83 11.65 -9.68
C LEU A 8 -3.68 10.64 -9.58
N ALA A 9 -3.97 9.35 -9.74
CA ALA A 9 -3.02 8.28 -9.54
C ALA A 9 -2.28 7.95 -10.84
N ALA A 10 -0.95 8.01 -10.81
CA ALA A 10 -0.13 7.46 -11.90
C ALA A 10 -0.18 5.92 -11.93
N HIS A 11 -0.26 5.28 -10.75
CA HIS A 11 -0.28 3.84 -10.60
C HIS A 11 -1.04 3.41 -9.34
N PHE A 12 -1.71 2.25 -9.38
CA PHE A 12 -2.30 1.60 -8.21
C PHE A 12 -1.56 0.32 -7.84
N TYR A 13 -1.33 0.14 -6.54
CA TYR A 13 -0.89 -1.13 -5.96
C TYR A 13 -2.06 -1.73 -5.19
N ALA A 14 -2.74 -2.69 -5.81
CA ALA A 14 -3.88 -3.36 -5.23
C ALA A 14 -3.42 -4.43 -4.24
N THR A 15 -3.88 -4.33 -3.00
CA THR A 15 -3.53 -5.23 -1.90
C THR A 15 -4.72 -5.41 -0.97
N ALA A 16 -4.58 -6.27 0.03
CA ALA A 16 -5.60 -6.54 1.03
C ALA A 16 -4.98 -6.47 2.43
N ALA A 17 -5.76 -5.92 3.36
CA ALA A 17 -5.44 -5.99 4.78
C ALA A 17 -5.62 -7.44 5.28
N ASP A 18 -4.90 -7.80 6.33
CA ASP A 18 -5.09 -9.06 7.07
C ASP A 18 -6.35 -8.96 7.94
N TYR A 19 -7.51 -8.97 7.29
CA TYR A 19 -8.83 -8.86 7.92
C TYR A 19 -9.90 -9.60 7.10
N HIS A 20 -10.90 -10.16 7.79
CA HIS A 20 -11.99 -10.89 7.13
C HIS A 20 -12.95 -9.96 6.37
N GLY A 21 -13.44 -10.40 5.20
CA GLY A 21 -14.43 -9.66 4.43
C GLY A 21 -13.86 -8.51 3.58
N VAL A 22 -12.53 -8.45 3.40
CA VAL A 22 -11.88 -7.52 2.48
C VAL A 22 -12.06 -7.95 1.02
N ALA A 23 -12.11 -6.97 0.12
CA ALA A 23 -12.07 -7.25 -1.32
C ALA A 23 -10.72 -7.88 -1.68
N SER A 24 -10.73 -8.88 -2.56
CA SER A 24 -9.47 -9.47 -3.04
C SER A 24 -8.63 -8.45 -3.80
N PRO A 25 -7.29 -8.54 -3.74
CA PRO A 25 -6.40 -7.67 -4.51
C PRO A 25 -6.72 -7.68 -6.01
N ALA A 26 -7.05 -8.85 -6.58
CA ALA A 26 -7.47 -8.97 -7.97
C ALA A 26 -8.76 -8.18 -8.30
N ARG A 27 -9.74 -8.16 -7.39
CA ARG A 27 -10.98 -7.38 -7.57
C ARG A 27 -10.70 -5.88 -7.52
N ILE A 28 -9.84 -5.44 -6.60
CA ILE A 28 -9.40 -4.04 -6.49
C ILE A 28 -8.63 -3.63 -7.76
N ALA A 29 -7.71 -4.49 -8.22
CA ALA A 29 -6.91 -4.25 -9.41
C ALA A 29 -7.78 -4.11 -10.66
N LYS A 30 -8.74 -5.02 -10.84
CA LYS A 30 -9.70 -4.92 -11.93
C LYS A 30 -10.47 -3.61 -11.89
N ALA A 31 -10.97 -3.21 -10.73
CA ALA A 31 -11.73 -1.97 -10.59
C ALA A 31 -10.89 -0.72 -10.91
N ALA A 32 -9.58 -0.71 -10.62
CA ALA A 32 -8.67 0.38 -10.98
C ALA A 32 -8.30 0.37 -12.48
N ALA A 33 -8.03 -0.81 -13.04
CA ALA A 33 -7.77 -0.99 -14.46
C ALA A 33 -8.98 -0.57 -15.32
N ASP A 34 -10.20 -0.86 -14.87
CA ASP A 34 -11.44 -0.42 -15.52
C ASP A 34 -11.60 1.12 -15.51
N GLN A 35 -10.81 1.86 -14.71
CA GLN A 35 -10.71 3.32 -14.73
C GLN A 35 -9.54 3.83 -15.60
N GLY A 36 -8.80 2.95 -16.27
CA GLY A 36 -7.69 3.30 -17.15
C GLY A 36 -6.36 3.59 -16.44
N VAL A 37 -6.21 3.21 -15.17
CA VAL A 37 -4.97 3.44 -14.41
C VAL A 37 -4.10 2.18 -14.38
N ALA A 38 -2.80 2.37 -14.60
CA ALA A 38 -1.82 1.28 -14.46
C ALA A 38 -1.91 0.68 -13.06
N THR A 39 -1.97 -0.66 -12.98
CA THR A 39 -2.27 -1.34 -11.71
C THR A 39 -1.48 -2.64 -11.56
N SER A 40 -0.90 -2.83 -10.37
CA SER A 40 -0.21 -4.06 -9.96
C SER A 40 -0.94 -4.71 -8.79
N VAL A 41 -0.98 -6.05 -8.75
CA VAL A 41 -1.44 -6.80 -7.59
C VAL A 41 -0.24 -7.14 -6.71
N VAL A 42 -0.32 -6.79 -5.43
CA VAL A 42 0.74 -7.08 -4.45
C VAL A 42 0.08 -7.60 -3.17
N GLU A 43 0.48 -8.80 -2.75
CA GLU A 43 -0.03 -9.41 -1.53
C GLU A 43 0.61 -8.81 -0.28
N GLY A 44 -0.24 -8.38 0.66
CA GLY A 44 0.15 -7.76 1.94
C GLY A 44 0.45 -6.26 1.86
N GLY A 45 -0.15 -5.49 2.77
CA GLY A 45 -0.06 -4.03 2.77
C GLY A 45 1.37 -3.48 2.88
N LEU A 46 2.22 -4.09 3.70
CA LEU A 46 3.60 -3.65 3.89
C LEU A 46 4.45 -3.90 2.63
N HIS A 47 4.22 -5.02 1.94
CA HIS A 47 4.92 -5.32 0.69
C HIS A 47 4.50 -4.36 -0.42
N ALA A 48 3.21 -4.08 -0.54
CA ALA A 48 2.68 -3.10 -1.48
C ALA A 48 3.28 -1.70 -1.24
N LEU A 49 3.36 -1.26 0.02
CA LEU A 49 3.98 0.03 0.36
C LEU A 49 5.47 0.06 0.00
N ARG A 50 6.24 -0.99 0.36
CA ARG A 50 7.67 -1.07 0.05
C ARG A 50 7.93 -1.05 -1.45
N GLN A 51 7.13 -1.80 -2.21
CA GLN A 51 7.24 -1.82 -3.66
C GLN A 51 6.94 -0.42 -4.24
N ALA A 52 5.83 0.21 -3.84
CA ALA A 52 5.49 1.56 -4.27
C ALA A 52 6.59 2.58 -3.94
N LEU A 53 7.17 2.52 -2.74
CA LEU A 53 8.29 3.39 -2.35
C LEU A 53 9.57 3.12 -3.14
N SER A 54 9.83 1.87 -3.55
CA SER A 54 11.02 1.53 -4.34
C SER A 54 10.92 1.96 -5.80
N GLU A 55 9.70 2.07 -6.33
CA GLU A 55 9.43 2.48 -7.72
C GLU A 55 9.18 4.00 -7.85
N ALA A 56 8.80 4.67 -6.75
CA ALA A 56 8.53 6.10 -6.72
C ALA A 56 9.77 6.97 -6.94
N GLN A 57 9.62 8.02 -7.75
CA GLN A 57 10.63 9.06 -7.91
C GLN A 57 10.66 10.00 -6.69
N PRO A 58 11.78 10.71 -6.44
CA PRO A 58 11.93 11.58 -5.25
C PRO A 58 10.86 12.68 -5.08
N ASN A 59 10.18 13.06 -6.15
CA ASN A 59 9.14 14.08 -6.19
C ASN A 59 7.71 13.51 -6.30
N GLU A 60 7.56 12.18 -6.22
CA GLU A 60 6.27 11.50 -6.25
C GLU A 60 5.74 11.22 -4.83
N ILE A 61 4.43 11.04 -4.74
CA ILE A 61 3.73 10.77 -3.48
C ILE A 61 3.19 9.35 -3.51
N VAL A 62 3.55 8.57 -2.50
CA VAL A 62 2.93 7.26 -2.24
C VAL A 62 1.82 7.44 -1.21
N CYS A 63 0.58 7.15 -1.61
CA CYS A 63 -0.59 7.22 -0.74
C CYS A 63 -1.11 5.81 -0.39
N LEU A 64 -1.00 5.42 0.87
CA LEU A 64 -1.64 4.20 1.39
C LEU A 64 -3.06 4.53 1.87
N CYS A 65 -4.09 3.96 1.23
CA CYS A 65 -5.48 4.29 1.52
C CYS A 65 -6.46 3.14 1.26
N GLY A 66 -7.74 3.39 1.54
CA GLY A 66 -8.86 2.48 1.23
C GLY A 66 -9.33 1.57 2.35
N SER A 67 -8.59 1.48 3.45
CA SER A 67 -9.03 0.78 4.65
C SER A 67 -8.29 1.30 5.88
N LEU A 68 -9.03 1.52 6.97
CA LEU A 68 -8.42 1.82 8.27
C LEU A 68 -7.62 0.63 8.80
N TYR A 69 -8.04 -0.60 8.51
CA TYR A 69 -7.29 -1.82 8.87
C TYR A 69 -5.95 -1.88 8.15
N LEU A 70 -5.93 -1.61 6.83
CA LEU A 70 -4.70 -1.57 6.02
C LEU A 70 -3.72 -0.50 6.52
N VAL A 71 -4.22 0.70 6.82
CA VAL A 71 -3.37 1.78 7.35
C VAL A 71 -2.85 1.41 8.74
N GLY A 72 -3.71 0.82 9.59
CA GLY A 72 -3.35 0.39 10.94
C GLY A 72 -2.27 -0.69 10.98
N GLU A 73 -2.40 -1.74 10.16
CA GLU A 73 -1.41 -2.83 10.09
C GLU A 73 -0.06 -2.33 9.60
N VAL A 74 -0.02 -1.52 8.53
CA VAL A 74 1.23 -1.04 7.94
C VAL A 74 1.92 -0.05 8.87
N ARG A 75 1.16 0.86 9.50
CA ARG A 75 1.71 1.77 10.50
C ARG A 75 2.36 1.01 11.66
N SER A 76 1.68 -0.01 12.19
CA SER A 76 2.21 -0.83 13.27
C SER A 76 3.51 -1.54 12.85
N ALA A 77 3.56 -2.08 11.63
CA ALA A 77 4.76 -2.72 11.10
C ALA A 77 5.95 -1.76 10.92
N LEU A 78 5.71 -0.52 10.48
CA LEU A 78 6.75 0.52 10.36
C LEU A 78 7.30 0.96 11.72
N GLN A 79 6.45 1.06 12.74
CA GLN A 79 6.86 1.40 14.10
C GLN A 79 7.74 0.29 14.71
N ASN A 80 7.32 -0.97 14.59
CA ASN A 80 8.08 -2.12 15.10
C ASN A 80 9.43 -2.29 14.38
N SER A 81 9.49 -1.96 13.08
CA SER A 81 10.75 -1.99 12.32
C SER A 81 11.74 -0.92 12.80
N SER A 82 11.25 0.21 13.30
CA SER A 82 12.06 1.34 13.79
C SER A 82 12.62 1.07 15.19
N GLU A 83 11.87 0.40 16.05
CA GLU A 83 12.32 0.01 17.39
C GLU A 83 13.44 -1.05 17.33
N ASN A 84 13.36 -1.99 16.40
CA ASN A 84 14.34 -3.07 16.26
C ASN A 84 15.73 -2.61 15.76
N SER A 85 15.82 -1.48 15.04
CA SER A 85 17.10 -0.86 14.65
C SER A 85 17.77 -0.07 15.78
N SER A 86 17.04 0.28 16.84
CA SER A 86 17.58 1.03 17.99
C SER A 86 18.22 0.13 19.06
N ALA A 87 17.87 -1.16 19.10
CA ALA A 87 18.40 -2.13 20.06
C ALA A 87 19.83 -2.60 19.74
N THR A 88 20.35 -2.36 18.53
CA THR A 88 21.70 -2.79 18.10
C THR A 88 22.78 -1.74 18.35
N ARG A 89 22.46 -0.61 19.00
CA ARG A 89 23.39 0.51 19.23
C ARG A 89 23.67 0.70 20.73
N LYS A 90 24.14 -0.34 21.39
CA LYS A 90 24.82 -0.24 22.70
C LYS A 90 26.05 -1.13 22.66
N GLU A 91 27.17 -0.54 22.22
CA GLU A 91 28.52 -0.95 22.61
C GLU A 91 28.96 -0.09 23.80
#